data_AF-A0A257R153-F1
#
_entry.id   AF-A0A257R153-F1
#
_cell.length_a   1.000
_cell.length_b   1.000
_cell.length_c   1.000
_cell.angle_alpha   90.00
_cell.angle_beta   90.00
_cell.angle_gamma   90.00
#
_symmetry.space_group_name_H-M   'P 1'
#
loop_
_entity.id
_entity.type
_entity.pdbx_description
1 polymer ?
#
loop_
_entity_poly.entity_id
_entity_poly.type
_entity_poly.pdbx_seq_one_letter_code
_entity_poly.pdbx_strand_id
1 'polypeptide(L)' 'MTETDLLDRKQAAAFLKISDRTLDRIADLPRVRIGLRRVLYRRADLAAYVTRRIETQHAA' A
#
# COMPACT_ATOMS: atom_id res chain seq x y z
N MET A 1 -11.44 -8.97 -13.81
CA MET A 1 -10.32 -8.43 -13.01
C MET A 1 -9.95 -7.10 -13.62
N THR A 2 -10.50 -6.02 -13.09
CA THR A 2 -10.44 -4.67 -13.67
C THR A 2 -9.10 -4.00 -13.34
N GLU A 3 -8.49 -3.36 -14.34
CA GLU A 3 -7.25 -2.56 -14.26
C GLU A 3 -7.22 -1.50 -13.13
N THR A 4 -8.36 -1.23 -12.49
CA THR A 4 -8.58 -0.20 -11.47
C THR A 4 -8.00 -0.52 -10.08
N ASP A 5 -7.41 -1.70 -9.89
CA ASP A 5 -6.88 -2.15 -8.59
C ASP A 5 -5.42 -1.76 -8.31
N LEU A 6 -4.71 -1.24 -9.32
CA LEU A 6 -3.33 -0.81 -9.16
C LEU A 6 -3.26 0.70 -8.92
N LEU A 7 -2.65 1.07 -7.80
CA LEU A 7 -2.44 2.43 -7.37
C LEU A 7 -0.97 2.79 -7.50
N ASP A 8 -0.69 3.97 -8.02
CA ASP A 8 0.66 4.53 -7.96
C ASP A 8 1.04 4.91 -6.52
N ARG A 9 2.29 5.33 -6.34
CA ARG A 9 2.81 5.72 -5.03
C ARG A 9 1.96 6.80 -4.33
N LYS A 10 1.54 7.84 -5.05
CA LYS A 10 0.80 8.97 -4.50
C LYS A 10 -0.62 8.53 -4.10
N GLN A 11 -1.26 7.73 -4.95
CA GLN A 11 -2.57 7.14 -4.69
C GLN A 11 -2.53 6.17 -3.50
N ALA A 12 -1.49 5.35 -3.37
CA ALA A 12 -1.31 4.44 -2.26
C ALA A 12 -1.09 5.18 -0.92
N ALA A 13 -0.26 6.23 -0.93
CA ALA A 13 -0.04 7.07 0.24
C ALA A 13 -1.34 7.77 0.68
N ALA A 14 -2.10 8.31 -0.27
CA ALA A 14 -3.40 8.91 -0.01
C ALA A 14 -4.42 7.90 0.53
N PHE A 15 -4.45 6.68 -0.01
CA PHE A 15 -5.34 5.61 0.45
C PHE A 15 -5.06 5.25 1.92
N LEU A 16 -3.80 5.11 2.28
CA LEU A 16 -3.38 4.84 3.66
C LEU A 16 -3.39 6.07 4.58
N LYS A 17 -3.69 7.26 4.04
CA LYS A 17 -3.62 8.56 4.73
C LYS A 17 -2.28 8.82 5.41
N ILE A 18 -1.18 8.50 4.73
CA ILE A 18 0.20 8.68 5.20
C ILE A 18 1.04 9.50 4.21
N SER A 19 2.22 9.93 4.65
CA SER A 19 3.19 10.57 3.74
C SER A 19 3.87 9.55 2.82
N ASP A 20 4.32 10.00 1.65
CA ASP A 20 5.13 9.20 0.72
C ASP A 20 6.39 8.63 1.37
N ARG A 21 6.99 9.36 2.32
CA ARG A 21 8.17 8.93 3.06
C ARG A 21 7.83 7.80 4.04
N THR A 22 6.66 7.89 4.67
CA THR A 22 6.16 6.82 5.54
C THR A 22 5.87 5.56 4.72
N LEU A 23 5.25 5.71 3.55
CA LEU A 23 4.97 4.59 2.64
C LEU A 23 6.26 3.85 2.25
N ASP A 24 7.32 4.57 1.90
CA ASP A 24 8.61 3.98 1.54
C ASP A 24 9.25 3.15 2.66
N ARG A 25 9.01 3.53 3.92
CA ARG A 25 9.53 2.85 5.11
C ARG A 25 8.80 1.54 5.42
N ILE A 26 7.64 1.29 4.83
CA ILE A 26 6.91 0.04 5.01
C ILE A 26 7.58 -1.00 4.10
N ALA A 27 8.41 -1.86 4.70
CA ALA A 27 9.10 -2.93 3.99
C ALA A 27 8.16 -4.07 3.59
N ASP A 28 7.17 -4.37 4.44
CA ASP A 28 6.28 -5.53 4.28
C ASP A 28 5.08 -5.30 3.34
N LEU A 29 5.03 -4.16 2.67
CA LEU A 29 3.96 -3.84 1.73
C LEU A 29 4.28 -4.40 0.34
N PRO A 30 3.43 -5.26 -0.26
CA PRO A 30 3.65 -5.77 -1.60
C PRO A 30 3.76 -4.67 -2.65
N ARG A 31 4.81 -4.74 -3.46
CA ARG A 31 5.13 -3.77 -4.53
C ARG A 31 5.10 -4.45 -5.88
N VAL A 32 4.24 -3.98 -6.78
CA VAL A 32 4.17 -4.44 -8.17
C VAL A 32 5.08 -3.56 -9.02
N ARG A 33 6.21 -4.09 -9.48
CA ARG A 33 7.11 -3.37 -10.39
C ARG A 33 6.61 -3.51 -11.83
N ILE A 34 6.35 -2.38 -12.49
CA ILE A 34 6.02 -2.35 -13.92
C ILE A 34 7.17 -1.67 -14.66
N GLY A 35 7.92 -2.47 -15.43
CA GLY A 35 9.13 -2.02 -16.12
C GLY A 35 10.27 -1.68 -15.15
N LEU A 36 11.21 -0.85 -15.62
CA LEU A 36 12.47 -0.56 -14.91
C LEU A 36 12.35 0.43 -13.75
N ARG A 37 11.30 1.26 -13.69
CA ARG A 37 11.22 2.39 -12.74
C ARG A 37 9.86 2.62 -12.07
N ARG A 38 8.78 1.98 -12.50
CA ARG A 38 7.46 2.21 -11.91
C ARG A 38 7.14 1.15 -10.87
N VAL A 39 6.71 1.62 -9.70
CA VAL A 39 6.19 0.78 -8.62
C VAL A 39 4.73 1.15 -8.42
N LEU A 40 3.88 0.13 -8.47
CA LEU A 40 2.46 0.20 -8.18
C LEU A 40 2.13 -0.67 -6.97
N TYR A 41 0.97 -0.44 -6.38
CA TYR A 41 0.47 -1.12 -5.20
C TYR A 41 -0.93 -1.62 -5.49
N ARG A 42 -1.24 -2.86 -5.11
CA ARG A 42 -2.61 -3.35 -5.24
C ARG A 42 -3.45 -2.80 -4.10
N ARG A 43 -4.63 -2.30 -4.41
CA ARG A 43 -5.59 -1.80 -3.42
C ARG A 43 -5.92 -2.86 -2.36
N ALA A 44 -6.07 -4.12 -2.76
CA ALA A 44 -6.33 -5.22 -1.84
C ALA A 44 -5.20 -5.41 -0.80
N ASP A 45 -3.94 -5.27 -1.22
CA ASP A 45 -2.79 -5.38 -0.31
C ASP A 45 -2.75 -4.21 0.68
N LEU A 46 -3.07 -2.99 0.21
CA LEU A 46 -3.19 -1.82 1.08
C LEU A 46 -4.30 -1.99 2.11
N ALA A 47 -5.45 -2.52 1.71
CA ALA A 47 -6.57 -2.79 2.61
C ALA A 47 -6.20 -3.84 3.67
N ALA A 48 -5.55 -4.94 3.26
CA ALA A 48 -5.07 -5.98 4.17
C ALA A 48 -4.06 -5.43 5.19
N TYR A 49 -3.18 -4.53 4.78
CA TYR A 49 -2.25 -3.86 5.69
C TYR A 49 -2.98 -3.02 6.75
N VAL A 50 -4.01 -2.27 6.37
CA VAL A 50 -4.82 -1.48 7.32
C VAL A 50 -5.50 -2.39 8.33
N THR A 51 -6.12 -3.49 7.88
CA THR A 51 -6.77 -4.46 8.78
C THR A 51 -5.80 -5.04 9.80
N ARG A 52 -4.62 -5.52 9.38
CA ARG A 52 -3.59 -6.05 10.29
C ARG A 52 -3.11 -5.03 11.30
N ARG A 53 -2.97 -3.77 10.88
CA ARG A 53 -2.55 -2.68 11.77
C ARG A 53 -3.59 -2.39 12.85
N ILE A 54 -4.88 -2.40 12.49
CA ILE A 54 -5.98 -2.23 13.44
C ILE A 54 -6.01 -3.39 14.43
N GLU A 55 -5.90 -4.64 13.96
CA GLU A 55 -5.85 -5.83 14.83
C GLU A 55 -4.68 -5.77 15.81
N THR A 56 -3.51 -5.34 15.35
CA THR A 56 -2.31 -5.19 16.20
C THR A 56 -2.50 -4.10 17.26
N GLN A 57 -3.21 -3.02 16.95
CA GLN A 57 -3.52 -1.95 17.92
C GLN A 57 -4.59 -2.34 18.93
N HIS A 58 -5.51 -3.25 18.59
CA HIS A 58 -6.55 -3.73 19.49
C HIS A 58 -6.10 -4.90 20.37
N ALA A 59 -5.00 -5.57 20.03
CA ALA A 59 -4.45 -6.69 20.79
C ALA A 59 -3.44 -6.28 21.88
N ALA A 60 -3.16 -4.99 22.04
CA ALA A 60 -2.26 -4.41 23.04
C ALA A 60 -3.04 -3.60 24.09
#